data_AF-A0A961Y7C5-F1
#
_entry.id   AF-A0A961Y7C5-F1
#
_cell.length_a   1.000
_cell.length_b   1.000
_cell.length_c   1.000
_cell.angle_alpha   90.00
_cell.angle_beta   90.00
_cell.angle_gamma   90.00
#
_symmetry.space_group_name_H-M   'P 1'
#
loop_
_entity.id
_entity.type
_entity.pdbx_description
1 polymer ?
#
loop_
_entity_poly.entity_id
_entity_poly.type
_entity_poly.pdbx_seq_one_letter_code
_entity_poly.pdbx_strand_id
1 'polypeptide(L)'
;MGRTIVGRASVIDGDTLKIAGKRIRLSGIDAPEARQECSDAAGEAYRCGLSAAQALRVFLDMARPARCREEGRDRWGRIVARCHRADGADAASYLVRSGHAVDWPRYSKGRYASVQDAAKAEGRGVWQGAFQAPWDWRRHH
;
A
#
# COMPACT_ATOMS: atom_id res chain seq x y z
N MET A 1 8.27 18.17 -13.95
CA MET A 1 7.04 17.52 -13.46
C MET A 1 7.05 16.07 -13.89
N GLY A 2 6.83 15.11 -12.97
CA GLY A 2 6.82 13.68 -13.30
C GLY A 2 5.65 13.28 -14.20
N ARG A 3 5.84 12.21 -14.98
CA ARG A 3 4.88 11.70 -15.95
C ARG A 3 3.66 11.11 -15.24
N THR A 4 2.45 11.43 -15.71
CA THR A 4 1.21 10.80 -15.22
C THR A 4 0.89 9.57 -16.06
N ILE A 5 0.64 8.45 -15.39
CA ILE A 5 0.22 7.18 -15.97
C ILE A 5 -1.24 6.97 -15.63
N VAL A 6 -2.09 6.84 -16.64
CA VAL A 6 -3.55 6.69 -16.46
C VAL A 6 -4.00 5.39 -17.10
N GLY A 7 -4.88 4.66 -16.43
CA GLY A 7 -5.52 3.49 -17.01
C GLY A 7 -6.12 2.55 -15.98
N ARG A 8 -6.57 1.39 -16.46
CA ARG A 8 -7.01 0.30 -15.58
C ARG A 8 -5.78 -0.28 -14.87
N ALA A 9 -5.85 -0.31 -13.55
CA ALA A 9 -4.82 -0.89 -12.71
C ALA A 9 -5.10 -2.38 -12.46
N SER A 10 -4.08 -3.21 -12.65
CA SER A 10 -4.02 -4.59 -12.18
C SER A 10 -3.15 -4.63 -10.93
N VAL A 11 -3.70 -5.06 -9.80
CA VAL A 11 -2.95 -5.17 -8.54
C VAL A 11 -2.04 -6.39 -8.58
N ILE A 12 -0.80 -6.24 -8.12
CA ILE A 12 0.20 -7.31 -8.01
C ILE A 12 0.31 -7.78 -6.57
N ASP A 13 0.45 -6.84 -5.63
CA ASP A 13 0.53 -7.05 -4.18
C ASP A 13 0.03 -5.79 -3.42
N GLY A 14 0.29 -5.70 -2.12
CA GLY A 14 -0.25 -4.66 -1.23
C GLY A 14 0.23 -3.23 -1.52
N ASP A 15 1.33 -3.04 -2.26
CA ASP A 15 1.83 -1.70 -2.64
C ASP A 15 2.22 -1.59 -4.12
N THR A 16 2.09 -2.65 -4.91
CA THR A 16 2.48 -2.69 -6.32
C THR A 16 1.29 -2.96 -7.25
N LEU A 17 1.17 -2.13 -8.29
CA LEU A 17 0.17 -2.26 -9.34
C LEU A 17 0.79 -2.14 -10.74
N LYS A 18 0.04 -2.53 -11.76
CA LYS A 18 0.43 -2.45 -13.17
C LYS A 18 -0.62 -1.66 -13.95
N ILE A 19 -0.17 -0.66 -14.71
CA ILE A 19 -1.01 0.10 -15.66
C ILE A 19 -0.34 0.09 -17.02
N ALA A 20 -1.06 -0.36 -18.06
CA ALA A 20 -0.57 -0.37 -19.44
C ALA A 20 0.85 -0.94 -19.58
N GLY A 21 1.10 -2.12 -19.03
CA GLY A 21 2.41 -2.77 -19.07
C GLY A 21 3.41 -2.32 -17.99
N LYS A 22 3.21 -1.14 -17.39
CA LYS A 22 4.18 -0.54 -16.45
C LYS A 22 3.90 -0.93 -15.01
N ARG A 23 4.88 -1.54 -14.35
CA ARG A 23 4.86 -1.80 -12.90
C ARG A 23 5.15 -0.52 -12.12
N ILE A 24 4.31 -0.26 -11.13
CA ILE A 24 4.30 0.96 -10.32
C ILE A 24 4.20 0.54 -8.85
N ARG A 25 5.12 1.04 -8.02
CA ARG A 25 5.08 0.91 -6.57
C ARG A 25 4.54 2.20 -5.96
N LEU A 26 3.65 2.07 -4.98
CA LEU A 26 3.07 3.20 -4.27
C LEU A 26 4.15 3.95 -3.46
N SER A 27 4.12 5.27 -3.53
CA SER A 27 5.10 6.13 -2.88
C SER A 27 4.77 6.35 -1.41
N GLY A 28 5.77 6.12 -0.54
CA GLY A 28 5.73 6.52 0.87
C GLY A 28 5.02 5.56 1.82
N ILE A 29 4.64 4.38 1.36
CA ILE A 29 4.09 3.32 2.23
C ILE A 29 4.86 2.03 2.04
N ASP A 30 4.68 1.11 2.99
CA ASP A 30 5.16 -0.26 2.90
C ASP A 30 3.99 -1.18 3.26
N ALA A 31 3.64 -2.12 2.40
CA ALA A 31 2.56 -3.07 2.65
C ALA A 31 3.13 -4.43 3.04
N PRO A 32 2.40 -5.26 3.82
CA PRO A 32 2.81 -6.63 4.08
C PRO A 32 3.09 -7.37 2.78
N GLU A 33 4.19 -8.12 2.75
CA GLU A 33 4.59 -8.87 1.56
C GLU A 33 3.56 -9.95 1.23
N ALA A 34 3.42 -10.34 -0.04
CA ALA A 34 2.32 -11.22 -0.48
C ALA A 34 2.19 -12.56 0.27
N ARG A 35 3.30 -13.05 0.86
CA ARG A 35 3.36 -14.29 1.66
C ARG A 35 3.39 -14.04 3.17
N GLN A 36 3.40 -12.79 3.59
CA GLN A 36 3.46 -12.43 5.00
C GLN A 36 2.14 -12.77 5.69
N GLU A 37 2.28 -13.37 6.88
CA GLU A 37 1.20 -13.65 7.81
C GLU A 37 1.30 -12.72 9.02
N CYS A 38 0.15 -12.41 9.61
CA CYS A 38 -0.02 -11.56 10.78
C CYS A 38 -1.01 -12.26 11.73
N SER A 39 -1.08 -11.83 12.99
CA SER A 39 -2.07 -12.30 13.95
C SER A 39 -3.21 -11.29 14.08
N ASP A 40 -4.44 -11.79 14.12
CA ASP A 40 -5.62 -10.95 14.38
C ASP A 40 -5.81 -10.66 15.89
N ALA A 41 -6.96 -10.07 16.24
CA ALA A 41 -7.29 -9.72 17.62
C ALA A 41 -7.50 -10.94 18.52
N ALA A 42 -7.81 -12.11 17.95
CA ALA A 42 -7.90 -13.38 18.67
C ALA A 42 -6.54 -14.10 18.76
N GLY A 43 -5.50 -13.57 18.10
CA GLY A 43 -4.18 -14.19 17.99
C GLY A 43 -4.05 -15.16 16.82
N GLU A 44 -5.09 -15.30 16.00
CA GLU A 44 -5.12 -16.27 14.89
C GLU A 44 -4.35 -15.75 13.68
N ALA A 45 -3.60 -16.63 13.05
CA ALA A 45 -2.79 -16.29 11.88
C ALA A 45 -3.68 -16.04 10.66
N TYR A 46 -3.41 -14.95 9.94
CA TYR A 46 -4.05 -14.63 8.67
C TYR A 46 -3.07 -14.03 7.67
N ARG A 47 -3.39 -14.19 6.38
CA ARG A 47 -2.53 -13.76 5.26
C ARG A 47 -2.67 -12.26 5.01
N CYS A 48 -2.09 -11.43 5.88
CA CYS A 48 -2.16 -9.97 5.78
C CYS A 48 -1.59 -9.42 4.46
N GLY A 49 -0.61 -10.09 3.83
CA GLY A 49 -0.14 -9.75 2.48
C GLY A 49 -1.23 -9.84 1.40
N LEU A 50 -2.00 -10.93 1.40
CA LEU A 50 -3.13 -11.08 0.49
C LEU A 50 -4.25 -10.10 0.82
N SER A 51 -4.51 -9.88 2.12
CA SER A 51 -5.49 -8.91 2.59
C SER A 51 -5.18 -7.50 2.06
N ALA A 52 -3.91 -7.08 2.12
CA ALA A 52 -3.48 -5.78 1.60
C ALA A 52 -3.66 -5.65 0.08
N ALA A 53 -3.28 -6.67 -0.69
CA ALA A 53 -3.49 -6.70 -2.13
C ALA A 53 -4.99 -6.62 -2.49
N GLN A 54 -5.85 -7.33 -1.75
CA GLN A 54 -7.29 -7.28 -1.93
C GLN A 54 -7.85 -5.90 -1.61
N ALA A 55 -7.39 -5.25 -0.54
CA ALA A 55 -7.82 -3.90 -0.18
C ALA A 55 -7.47 -2.88 -1.27
N LEU A 56 -6.26 -2.95 -1.84
CA LEU A 56 -5.87 -2.10 -2.96
C LEU A 56 -6.74 -2.36 -4.20
N ARG A 57 -7.05 -3.63 -4.48
CA ARG A 57 -7.90 -4.03 -5.61
C ARG A 57 -9.31 -3.45 -5.47
N VAL A 58 -9.95 -3.66 -4.32
CA VAL A 58 -11.29 -3.11 -4.02
C VAL A 58 -11.26 -1.59 -4.12
N PHE A 59 -10.24 -0.96 -3.54
CA PHE A 59 -10.10 0.49 -3.59
C PHE A 59 -10.13 1.04 -5.01
N LEU A 60 -9.27 0.51 -5.88
CA LEU A 60 -9.14 0.95 -7.27
C LEU A 60 -10.36 0.62 -8.15
N ASP A 61 -11.19 -0.34 -7.73
CA ASP A 61 -12.41 -0.71 -8.45
C ASP A 61 -13.59 0.21 -8.16
N MET A 62 -13.60 0.91 -7.02
CA MET A 62 -14.66 1.87 -6.68
C MET A 62 -14.76 3.06 -7.65
N ALA A 63 -13.65 3.48 -8.26
CA ALA A 63 -13.63 4.57 -9.23
C ALA A 63 -12.44 4.46 -10.20
N ARG A 64 -12.72 4.47 -11.51
CA ARG A 64 -11.74 4.24 -12.59
C ARG A 64 -11.72 5.40 -13.60
N PRO A 65 -10.60 5.62 -14.32
CA PRO A 65 -9.31 4.93 -14.23
C PRO A 65 -8.45 5.41 -13.05
N ALA A 66 -7.44 4.63 -12.70
CA ALA A 66 -6.40 5.07 -11.77
C ALA A 66 -5.47 6.08 -12.46
N ARG A 67 -4.99 7.07 -11.70
CA ARG A 67 -4.05 8.11 -12.13
C ARG A 67 -2.83 8.09 -11.22
N CYS A 68 -1.69 7.67 -11.74
CA CYS A 68 -0.44 7.57 -11.00
C CYS A 68 0.57 8.60 -11.49
N ARG A 69 0.96 9.53 -10.61
CA ARG A 69 1.99 10.53 -10.88
C ARG A 69 3.35 10.01 -10.44
N GLU A 70 4.23 9.77 -11.42
CA GLU A 70 5.61 9.32 -11.17
C GLU A 70 6.39 10.34 -10.34
N GLU A 71 7.05 9.87 -9.30
CA GLU A 71 7.92 10.66 -8.42
C GLU A 71 9.39 10.30 -8.61
N GLY A 72 9.66 9.14 -9.19
CA GLY A 72 11.00 8.66 -9.45
C GLY A 72 11.01 7.16 -9.68
N ARG A 73 12.19 6.56 -9.47
CA ARG A 73 12.40 5.13 -9.56
C ARG A 73 13.10 4.63 -8.31
N ASP A 74 12.79 3.42 -7.91
CA ASP A 74 13.59 2.75 -6.88
C ASP A 74 14.86 2.14 -7.46
N ARG A 75 15.71 1.58 -6.59
CA ARG A 75 17.01 1.00 -6.98
C ARG A 75 16.91 -0.17 -7.97
N TRP A 76 15.72 -0.77 -8.12
CA TRP A 76 15.46 -1.88 -9.04
C TRP A 76 14.80 -1.41 -10.34
N GLY A 77 14.71 -0.10 -10.56
CA GLY A 77 14.15 0.50 -11.77
C GLY A 77 12.63 0.55 -11.82
N ARG A 78 11.92 0.13 -10.77
CA ARG A 78 10.46 0.22 -10.70
C ARG A 78 10.04 1.67 -10.56
N ILE A 79 8.95 2.04 -11.24
CA ILE A 79 8.34 3.37 -11.10
C ILE A 79 7.81 3.50 -9.68
N VAL A 80 8.17 4.58 -9.00
CA VAL A 80 7.58 4.97 -7.71
C VAL A 80 6.63 6.13 -7.98
N ALA A 81 5.37 5.99 -7.59
CA ALA A 81 4.34 6.97 -7.91
C ALA A 81 3.32 7.16 -6.78
N ARG A 82 2.72 8.35 -6.72
CA ARG A 82 1.45 8.55 -6.01
C ARG A 82 0.30 8.21 -6.93
N CYS A 83 -0.60 7.36 -6.48
CA CYS A 83 -1.74 6.90 -7.26
C CYS A 83 -3.05 7.33 -6.63
N HIS A 84 -3.93 7.88 -7.47
CA HIS A 84 -5.27 8.31 -7.10
C HIS A 84 -6.29 7.59 -7.97
N ARG A 85 -7.50 7.41 -7.44
CA ARG A 85 -8.67 7.05 -8.24
C ARG A 85 -9.14 8.23 -9.09
N ALA A 86 -10.13 7.99 -9.95
CA ALA A 86 -10.72 9.04 -10.78
C ALA A 86 -11.44 10.13 -9.97
N ASP A 87 -11.94 9.80 -8.78
CA ASP A 87 -12.57 10.74 -7.83
C ASP A 87 -11.55 11.48 -6.94
N GLY A 88 -10.25 11.27 -7.15
CA GLY A 88 -9.18 11.95 -6.43
C GLY A 88 -8.72 11.26 -5.14
N ALA A 89 -9.38 10.19 -4.70
CA ALA A 89 -8.98 9.48 -3.47
C ALA A 89 -7.56 8.88 -3.61
N ASP A 90 -6.72 9.07 -2.61
CA ASP A 90 -5.33 8.60 -2.56
C ASP A 90 -5.23 7.14 -2.07
N ALA A 91 -4.57 6.29 -2.87
CA ALA A 91 -4.47 4.86 -2.58
C ALA A 91 -3.62 4.55 -1.34
N ALA A 92 -2.53 5.27 -1.15
CA ALA A 92 -1.63 5.05 -0.02
C ALA A 92 -2.28 5.47 1.30
N SER A 93 -2.96 6.62 1.31
CA SER A 93 -3.75 7.10 2.45
C SER A 93 -4.85 6.11 2.81
N TYR A 94 -5.57 5.56 1.82
CA TYR A 94 -6.59 4.54 2.06
C TYR A 94 -6.00 3.27 2.70
N LEU A 95 -4.91 2.74 2.14
CA LEU A 95 -4.28 1.53 2.66
C LEU A 95 -3.75 1.73 4.09
N VAL A 96 -3.15 2.88 4.38
CA VAL A 96 -2.70 3.21 5.73
C VAL A 96 -3.89 3.33 6.69
N ARG A 97 -4.96 4.05 6.30
CA ARG A 97 -6.14 4.23 7.15
C ARG A 97 -6.85 2.92 7.45
N SER A 98 -6.85 2.00 6.50
CA SER A 98 -7.47 0.67 6.64
C SER A 98 -6.55 -0.36 7.29
N GLY A 99 -5.31 -0.01 7.63
CA GLY A 99 -4.37 -0.91 8.28
C GLY A 99 -3.79 -1.98 7.35
N HIS A 100 -3.76 -1.72 6.05
CA HIS A 100 -3.20 -2.61 5.03
C HIS A 100 -1.81 -2.18 4.54
N ALA A 101 -1.32 -1.03 4.97
CA ALA A 101 0.04 -0.59 4.79
C ALA A 101 0.46 0.29 5.98
N VAL A 102 1.77 0.41 6.16
CA VAL A 102 2.38 1.31 7.15
C VAL A 102 3.00 2.50 6.43
N ASP A 103 2.97 3.67 7.08
CA ASP A 103 3.75 4.83 6.63
C ASP A 103 5.22 4.43 6.62
N TRP A 104 5.94 4.82 5.57
CA TRP A 104 7.39 4.61 5.51
C TRP A 104 8.11 5.97 5.62
N PRO A 105 8.40 6.46 6.86
CA PRO A 105 8.92 7.81 7.08
C PRO A 105 10.15 8.17 6.25
N ARG A 106 11.02 7.18 5.98
CA ARG A 106 12.21 7.34 5.13
C ARG A 106 11.89 7.91 3.74
N TYR A 107 10.74 7.55 3.17
CA TYR A 107 10.32 7.98 1.83
C TYR A 107 9.12 8.93 1.85
N SER A 108 8.20 8.78 2.80
CA SER A 108 7.02 9.63 2.92
C SER A 108 7.30 10.97 3.59
N LYS A 109 8.36 11.06 4.41
CA LYS A 109 8.60 12.16 5.35
C LYS A 109 7.43 12.38 6.33
N GLY A 110 6.75 11.31 6.73
CA GLY A 110 5.63 11.35 7.68
C GLY A 110 4.29 11.73 7.07
N ARG A 111 4.16 11.72 5.73
CA ARG A 111 2.94 12.12 5.02
C ARG A 111 1.68 11.38 5.50
N TYR A 112 1.82 10.11 5.86
CA TYR A 112 0.70 9.27 6.29
C TYR A 112 0.71 8.99 7.80
N ALA A 113 1.54 9.69 8.59
CA ALA A 113 1.73 9.40 10.01
C ALA A 113 0.43 9.55 10.83
N SER A 114 -0.27 10.68 10.69
CA SER A 114 -1.54 10.91 11.39
C SER A 114 -2.63 9.94 10.98
N VAL A 115 -2.66 9.55 9.71
CA VAL A 115 -3.60 8.55 9.18
C VAL A 115 -3.32 7.17 9.77
N GLN A 116 -2.04 6.83 9.91
CA GLN A 116 -1.61 5.59 10.55
C GLN A 116 -1.96 5.58 12.03
N ASP A 117 -1.78 6.69 12.74
CA ASP A 117 -2.08 6.76 14.17
C ASP A 117 -3.58 6.59 14.44
N ALA A 118 -4.45 7.10 13.56
CA ALA A 118 -5.88 6.79 13.60
C ALA A 118 -6.16 5.29 13.36
N ALA A 119 -5.49 4.66 12.39
CA ALA A 119 -5.65 3.24 12.13
C ALA A 119 -5.21 2.36 13.31
N LYS A 120 -4.13 2.76 14.00
CA LYS A 120 -3.65 2.14 15.24
C LYS A 120 -4.66 2.25 16.37
N ALA A 121 -5.13 3.47 16.64
CA ALA A 121 -6.07 3.73 17.73
C ALA A 121 -7.40 2.97 17.55
N GLU A 122 -7.80 2.75 16.30
CA GLU A 122 -9.02 2.01 15.95
C GLU A 122 -8.78 0.50 15.73
N GLY A 123 -7.55 0.00 15.90
CA GLY A 123 -7.22 -1.41 15.75
C GLY A 123 -7.51 -1.98 14.35
N ARG A 124 -7.24 -1.21 13.29
CA ARG A 124 -7.60 -1.60 11.91
C ARG A 124 -6.54 -2.49 11.25
N GLY A 125 -6.97 -3.48 10.49
CA GLY A 125 -6.09 -4.29 9.65
C GLY A 125 -4.99 -4.95 10.49
N VAL A 126 -3.72 -4.76 10.13
CA VAL A 126 -2.58 -5.30 10.90
C VAL A 126 -2.52 -4.80 12.35
N TRP A 127 -3.15 -3.66 12.66
CA TRP A 127 -3.16 -3.08 14.01
C TRP A 127 -4.16 -3.76 14.95
N GLN A 128 -4.98 -4.69 14.46
CA GLN A 128 -5.93 -5.42 15.29
C GLN A 128 -5.24 -6.47 16.19
N GLY A 129 -4.01 -6.86 15.86
CA GLY A 129 -3.24 -7.85 16.58
C GLY A 129 -1.74 -7.62 16.41
N ALA A 130 -0.97 -8.69 16.30
CA ALA A 130 0.48 -8.63 16.17
C ALA A 130 0.93 -8.79 14.72
N PHE A 131 1.93 -8.01 14.31
CA PHE A 131 2.58 -8.17 13.01
C PHE A 131 4.03 -7.71 13.07
N GLN A 132 4.85 -8.27 12.18
CA GLN A 132 6.19 -7.75 11.90
C GLN A 132 6.08 -6.65 10.84
N ALA A 133 6.75 -5.52 11.03
CA ALA A 133 6.75 -4.49 10.01
C ALA A 133 7.30 -5.04 8.67
N PRO A 134 6.73 -4.68 7.51
CA PRO A 134 7.08 -5.35 6.25
C PRO A 134 8.57 -5.23 5.88
N TRP A 135 9.20 -4.10 6.21
CA TRP A 135 10.64 -3.91 6.00
C TRP A 135 11.51 -4.81 6.88
N ASP A 136 11.05 -5.23 8.05
CA ASP A 136 11.75 -6.16 8.93
C ASP A 136 11.53 -7.59 8.43
N TRP A 137 10.30 -7.93 8.02
CA TRP A 137 9.97 -9.24 7.44
C TRP A 137 10.85 -9.57 6.22
N ARG A 138 11.06 -8.59 5.33
CA ARG A 138 11.96 -8.68 4.17
C ARG A 138 13.44 -8.90 4.50
N ARG A 139 13.89 -8.66 5.74
CA ARG A 139 15.29 -8.93 6.14
C ARG A 139 15.50 -10.36 6.57
N HIS A 140 14.43 -11.05 6.95
CA HIS A 140 14.47 -12.40 7.50
C HIS A 140 14.02 -13.48 6.50
N HIS A 141 13.54 -13.10 5.31
CA HIS A 141 12.99 -13.98 4.27
C HIS A 141 13.39 -13.49 2.89
#